data_AF-A0A952J5U2-F1
#
_entry.id   AF-A0A952J5U2-F1
#
_cell.length_a   1.000
_cell.length_b   1.000
_cell.length_c   1.000
_cell.angle_alpha   90.00
_cell.angle_beta   90.00
_cell.angle_gamma   90.00
#
_symmetry.space_group_name_H-M   'P 1'
#
loop_
_entity.id
_entity.type
_entity.pdbx_description
1 polymer ?
#
loop_
_entity_poly.entity_id
_entity_poly.type
_entity_poly.pdbx_seq_one_letter_code
_entity_poly.pdbx_strand_id
1 'polypeptide(L)'
;MKLLINVFLILLIFGVLTVVSQIGGLVFLLAIPIYRLIDRKTNGMWRRAVFKFFSFAMLYLMFVFIVVPLVARQFGRVPLPILETNYLKPATIWTVLLNRNYVKPQLKEIAYKVSIKLNATYPGAKVNYLEANFPFVDGFPLLPHLSHNDGKKLDLSFQYNSSITNKISYGVPSFTGYGVCEEPLANEQDMPGYCREKGFWQYNALRVLIPQDNKAKFTFDKGRTRTLVDLFAEHESIGKIFIEPHLQHRLGLTSSKIRFHGCHAVRHDDHLHVQLK
;
A
#
# COMPACT_ATOMS: atom_id res chain seq x y z
N MET A 1 -8.44 -0.25 -40.88
CA MET A 1 -7.65 -1.14 -39.99
C MET A 1 -6.63 -0.40 -39.12
N LYS A 2 -5.65 0.34 -39.69
CA LYS A 2 -4.61 1.06 -38.90
C LYS A 2 -5.18 2.08 -37.88
N LEU A 3 -6.20 2.84 -38.27
CA LEU A 3 -6.86 3.80 -37.37
C LEU A 3 -7.52 3.11 -36.17
N LEU A 4 -8.24 2.00 -36.40
CA LEU A 4 -8.90 1.22 -35.36
C LEU A 4 -7.89 0.63 -34.36
N ILE A 5 -6.77 0.10 -34.85
CA ILE A 5 -5.68 -0.41 -34.00
C ILE A 5 -5.11 0.71 -33.11
N ASN A 6 -4.88 1.90 -33.68
CA ASN A 6 -4.34 3.03 -32.91
C ASN A 6 -5.32 3.49 -31.81
N VAL A 7 -6.61 3.58 -32.13
CA VAL A 7 -7.65 3.93 -31.14
C VAL A 7 -7.70 2.89 -30.03
N PHE A 8 -7.70 1.60 -30.38
CA PHE A 8 -7.68 0.51 -29.41
C PHE A 8 -6.47 0.59 -28.47
N LEU A 9 -5.26 0.82 -29.00
CA LEU A 9 -4.05 0.96 -28.19
C LEU A 9 -4.12 2.16 -27.25
N ILE A 10 -4.65 3.30 -27.69
CA ILE A 10 -4.85 4.48 -26.85
C ILE A 10 -5.80 4.15 -25.70
N LEU A 11 -6.93 3.49 -25.99
CA LEU A 11 -7.91 3.08 -24.97
C LEU A 11 -7.33 2.07 -23.99
N LEU A 12 -6.55 1.11 -24.48
CA LEU A 12 -5.88 0.13 -23.64
C LEU A 12 -4.89 0.79 -22.68
N ILE A 13 -4.00 1.66 -23.19
CA ILE A 13 -3.03 2.39 -22.36
C ILE A 13 -3.76 3.29 -21.35
N PHE A 14 -4.79 4.01 -21.80
CA PHE A 14 -5.65 4.82 -20.94
C PHE A 14 -6.25 4.00 -19.79
N GLY A 15 -6.83 2.84 -20.11
CA GLY A 15 -7.47 1.96 -19.15
C GLY A 15 -6.47 1.41 -18.13
N VAL A 16 -5.36 0.84 -18.60
CA VAL A 16 -4.32 0.29 -17.72
C VAL A 16 -3.77 1.36 -16.77
N LEU A 17 -3.38 2.53 -17.30
CA LEU A 17 -2.85 3.62 -16.48
C LEU A 17 -3.89 4.16 -15.48
N THR A 18 -5.17 4.20 -15.85
CA THR A 18 -6.24 4.61 -14.94
C THR A 18 -6.47 3.58 -13.84
N VAL A 19 -6.49 2.29 -14.15
CA VAL A 19 -6.70 1.24 -13.15
C VAL A 19 -5.55 1.20 -12.13
N VAL A 20 -4.30 1.36 -12.58
CA VAL A 20 -3.15 1.27 -11.66
C VAL A 20 -2.96 2.51 -10.80
N SER A 21 -3.32 3.72 -11.29
CA SER A 21 -3.01 4.98 -10.61
C SER A 21 -4.15 5.99 -10.43
N GLN A 22 -5.38 5.66 -10.83
CA GLN A 22 -6.57 6.52 -10.94
C GLN A 22 -6.44 7.69 -11.94
N ILE A 23 -5.25 8.28 -12.11
CA ILE A 23 -5.04 9.50 -12.91
C ILE A 23 -4.25 9.27 -14.20
N GLY A 24 -3.54 8.14 -14.32
CA GLY A 24 -2.54 7.96 -15.37
C GLY A 24 -3.11 8.02 -16.79
N GLY A 25 -4.33 7.54 -17.00
CA GLY A 25 -4.98 7.64 -18.31
C GLY A 25 -5.30 9.08 -18.69
N LEU A 26 -5.79 9.90 -17.74
CA LEU A 26 -6.05 11.33 -18.00
C LEU A 26 -4.76 12.07 -18.33
N VAL A 27 -3.69 11.83 -17.58
CA VAL A 27 -2.35 12.40 -17.88
C VAL A 27 -1.86 11.95 -19.25
N PHE A 28 -2.09 10.69 -19.63
CA PHE A 28 -1.72 10.18 -20.95
C PHE A 28 -2.44 10.92 -22.08
N LEU A 29 -3.75 11.19 -21.93
CA LEU A 29 -4.48 12.00 -22.92
C LEU A 29 -3.91 13.42 -23.04
N LEU A 30 -3.52 14.03 -21.92
CA LEU A 30 -2.88 15.35 -21.91
C LEU A 30 -1.49 15.34 -22.56
N ALA A 31 -0.80 14.21 -22.60
CA ALA A 31 0.49 14.07 -23.27
C ALA A 31 0.37 13.94 -24.81
N ILE A 32 -0.80 13.57 -25.34
CA ILE A 32 -0.99 13.34 -26.79
C ILE A 32 -0.63 14.58 -27.65
N PRO A 33 -1.01 15.83 -27.31
CA PRO A 33 -0.57 17.00 -28.05
C PRO A 33 0.95 17.17 -28.08
N ILE A 34 1.63 16.90 -26.96
CA ILE A 34 3.10 16.95 -26.87
C ILE A 34 3.73 15.89 -27.79
N TYR A 35 3.15 14.69 -27.84
CA TYR A 35 3.62 13.63 -28.73
C TYR A 35 3.55 14.03 -30.21
N ARG A 36 2.48 14.72 -30.61
CA ARG A 36 2.34 15.25 -31.99
C ARG A 36 3.42 16.27 -32.33
N LEU A 37 3.83 17.10 -31.37
CA LEU A 37 4.92 18.06 -31.55
C LEU A 37 6.28 17.35 -31.67
N ILE A 38 6.53 16.33 -30.85
CA ILE A 38 7.73 15.49 -30.91
C ILE A 38 7.82 14.78 -32.27
N ASP A 39 6.71 14.21 -32.75
CA ASP A 39 6.66 13.52 -34.03
C ASP A 39 7.02 14.42 -35.22
N ARG A 40 6.67 15.72 -35.14
CA ARG A 40 6.99 16.72 -36.17
C ARG A 40 8.44 17.20 -36.10
N LYS A 41 9.01 17.32 -34.90
CA LYS A 41 10.34 17.95 -34.69
C LYS A 41 11.50 16.95 -34.63
N THR A 42 11.24 15.66 -34.47
CA THR A 42 12.27 14.66 -34.23
C THR A 42 12.30 13.58 -35.30
N ASN A 43 13.47 13.41 -35.91
CA ASN A 43 13.75 12.33 -36.85
C ASN A 43 14.20 11.05 -36.11
N GLY A 44 13.82 9.89 -36.65
CA GLY A 44 14.17 8.59 -36.10
C GLY A 44 13.17 8.06 -35.07
N MET A 45 12.75 6.80 -35.25
CA MET A 45 11.72 6.16 -34.42
C MET A 45 12.12 6.10 -32.93
N TRP A 46 13.35 5.70 -32.64
CA TRP A 46 13.87 5.57 -31.27
C TRP A 46 13.92 6.90 -30.53
N ARG A 47 14.41 7.98 -31.17
CA ARG A 47 14.46 9.32 -30.57
C ARG A 47 13.07 9.82 -30.22
N ARG A 48 12.08 9.62 -31.11
CA ARG A 48 10.67 9.95 -30.83
C ARG A 48 10.13 9.18 -29.63
N ALA A 49 10.38 7.87 -29.56
CA ALA A 49 9.92 7.04 -28.44
C ALA A 49 10.51 7.52 -27.10
N VAL A 50 11.83 7.79 -27.08
CA VAL A 50 12.54 8.31 -25.90
C VAL A 50 11.95 9.66 -25.45
N PHE A 51 11.80 10.63 -26.36
CA PHE A 51 11.24 11.93 -25.99
C PHE A 51 9.79 11.84 -25.54
N LYS A 52 8.96 10.99 -26.16
CA LYS A 52 7.58 10.76 -25.72
C LYS A 52 7.55 10.20 -24.30
N PHE A 53 8.35 9.17 -24.03
CA PHE A 53 8.47 8.58 -22.70
C PHE A 53 8.84 9.62 -21.65
N PHE A 54 9.91 10.39 -21.87
CA PHE A 54 10.35 11.41 -20.91
C PHE A 54 9.35 12.56 -20.76
N SER A 55 8.71 12.99 -21.85
CA SER A 55 7.68 14.03 -21.77
C SER A 55 6.47 13.59 -20.94
N PHE A 56 6.04 12.33 -21.08
CA PHE A 56 4.97 11.77 -20.26
C PHE A 56 5.41 11.53 -18.82
N ALA A 57 6.60 10.97 -18.59
CA ALA A 57 7.12 10.78 -17.25
C ALA A 57 7.20 12.12 -16.50
N MET A 58 7.73 13.16 -17.13
CA MET A 58 7.80 14.51 -16.54
C MET A 58 6.40 15.06 -16.23
N LEU A 59 5.47 14.96 -17.18
CA LEU A 59 4.08 15.39 -16.97
C LEU A 59 3.42 14.61 -15.83
N TYR A 60 3.60 13.29 -15.80
CA TYR A 60 3.04 12.42 -14.77
C TYR A 60 3.59 12.72 -13.39
N LEU A 61 4.90 12.91 -13.24
CA LEU A 61 5.52 13.27 -11.97
C LEU A 61 5.06 14.66 -11.50
N MET A 62 4.87 15.62 -12.41
CA MET A 62 4.27 16.92 -12.09
C MET A 62 2.85 16.75 -11.53
N PHE A 63 2.03 15.88 -12.13
CA PHE A 63 0.71 15.58 -11.59
C PHE A 63 0.77 14.90 -10.22
N VAL A 64 1.57 13.85 -10.08
CA VAL A 64 1.70 13.07 -8.83
C VAL A 64 2.17 13.93 -7.66
N PHE A 65 3.16 14.80 -7.86
CA PHE A 65 3.80 15.53 -6.77
C PHE A 65 3.26 16.95 -6.55
N ILE A 66 2.60 17.54 -7.54
CA ILE A 66 2.12 18.94 -7.45
C ILE A 66 0.60 18.99 -7.58
N VAL A 67 0.04 18.56 -8.71
CA VAL A 67 -1.38 18.77 -9.00
C VAL A 67 -2.29 17.95 -8.09
N VAL A 68 -2.06 16.63 -8.01
CA VAL A 68 -2.93 15.71 -7.25
C VAL A 68 -2.96 16.04 -5.76
N PRO A 69 -1.83 16.24 -5.05
CA PRO A 69 -1.85 16.59 -3.63
C PRO A 69 -2.65 17.85 -3.29
N LEU A 70 -2.66 18.85 -4.19
CA LEU A 70 -3.40 20.09 -4.01
C LEU A 70 -4.90 19.89 -4.23
N VAL A 71 -5.28 19.17 -5.28
CA VAL A 71 -6.68 18.95 -5.66
C VAL A 71 -7.37 17.94 -4.75
N ALA A 72 -6.68 16.88 -4.32
CA ALA A 72 -7.25 15.77 -3.55
C ALA A 72 -7.96 16.21 -2.25
N ARG A 73 -7.51 17.33 -1.66
CA ARG A 73 -8.13 17.91 -0.44
C ARG A 73 -9.60 18.24 -0.63
N GLN A 74 -9.99 18.71 -1.82
CA GLN A 74 -11.38 19.04 -2.15
C GLN A 74 -12.27 17.79 -2.20
N PHE A 75 -11.67 16.62 -2.43
CA PHE A 75 -12.32 15.31 -2.41
C PHE A 75 -12.23 14.65 -1.02
N GLY A 76 -11.80 15.40 0.00
CA GLY A 76 -11.64 14.90 1.37
C GLY A 76 -10.47 13.93 1.54
N ARG A 77 -9.47 13.98 0.66
CA ARG A 77 -8.27 13.14 0.69
C ARG A 77 -7.02 13.97 0.95
N VAL A 78 -6.08 13.39 1.69
CA VAL A 78 -4.74 13.95 1.86
C VAL A 78 -3.70 12.85 1.64
N PRO A 79 -2.54 13.17 1.03
CA PRO A 79 -1.47 12.21 0.90
C PRO A 79 -0.80 11.97 2.25
N LEU A 80 -0.45 10.71 2.51
CA LEU A 80 0.55 10.30 3.50
C LEU A 80 1.93 10.79 3.09
N PRO A 81 2.90 10.93 4.02
CA PRO A 81 4.20 11.52 3.71
C PRO A 81 4.97 10.66 2.70
N ILE A 82 5.67 11.30 1.77
CA ILE A 82 6.41 10.63 0.68
C ILE A 82 7.79 10.15 1.17
N LEU A 83 8.35 10.90 2.09
CA LEU A 83 9.53 10.55 2.86
C LEU A 83 9.11 10.29 4.30
N GLU A 84 10.08 10.06 5.17
CA GLU A 84 9.80 9.98 6.60
C GLU A 84 9.33 11.35 7.14
N THR A 85 8.20 11.34 7.84
CA THR A 85 7.72 12.48 8.62
C THR A 85 6.99 11.93 9.84
N ASN A 86 7.32 12.42 11.03
CA ASN A 86 6.73 11.94 12.28
C ASN A 86 6.85 10.41 12.46
N TYR A 87 8.00 9.86 12.07
CA TYR A 87 8.31 8.42 12.10
C TYR A 87 7.38 7.54 11.24
N LEU A 88 6.59 8.14 10.35
CA LEU A 88 5.77 7.45 9.36
C LEU A 88 6.38 7.64 7.98
N LYS A 89 6.49 6.55 7.20
CA LYS A 89 7.06 6.57 5.85
C LYS A 89 6.43 5.49 4.96
N PRO A 90 6.52 5.59 3.62
CA PRO A 90 6.11 4.49 2.75
C PRO A 90 7.09 3.32 2.87
N ALA A 91 6.56 2.10 2.80
CA ALA A 91 7.38 0.90 2.58
C ALA A 91 7.99 0.88 1.17
N THR A 92 7.28 1.43 0.19
CA THR A 92 7.73 1.49 -1.21
C THR A 92 7.32 2.78 -1.88
N ILE A 93 8.18 3.31 -2.74
CA ILE A 93 7.90 4.52 -3.53
C ILE A 93 6.77 4.29 -4.54
N TRP A 94 6.51 3.03 -4.92
CA TRP A 94 5.45 2.69 -5.87
C TRP A 94 4.05 3.04 -5.34
N THR A 95 3.80 2.93 -4.04
CA THR A 95 2.54 3.38 -3.43
C THR A 95 2.31 4.86 -3.69
N VAL A 96 3.36 5.68 -3.70
CA VAL A 96 3.26 7.13 -3.99
C VAL A 96 3.14 7.38 -5.49
N LEU A 97 4.00 6.77 -6.31
CA LEU A 97 3.99 6.98 -7.77
C LEU A 97 2.68 6.52 -8.42
N LEU A 98 1.98 5.56 -7.82
CA LEU A 98 0.68 5.09 -8.25
C LEU A 98 -0.48 5.83 -7.55
N ASN A 99 -0.23 6.88 -6.77
CA ASN A 99 -1.23 7.63 -6.02
C ASN A 99 -2.10 6.77 -5.08
N ARG A 100 -1.52 5.72 -4.48
CA ARG A 100 -2.19 4.79 -3.56
C ARG A 100 -1.98 5.14 -2.07
N ASN A 101 -1.44 6.33 -1.79
CA ASN A 101 -1.06 6.81 -0.47
C ASN A 101 -2.03 7.88 0.11
N TYR A 102 -3.29 7.91 -0.33
CA TYR A 102 -4.27 8.93 0.10
C TYR A 102 -5.25 8.39 1.13
N VAL A 103 -5.48 9.17 2.20
CA VAL A 103 -6.39 8.83 3.30
C VAL A 103 -7.30 10.01 3.64
N LYS A 104 -8.34 9.79 4.45
CA LYS A 104 -9.04 10.90 5.13
C LYS A 104 -8.05 11.62 6.08
N PRO A 105 -8.15 12.96 6.24
CA PRO A 105 -7.26 13.72 7.13
C PRO A 105 -7.16 13.13 8.54
N GLN A 106 -8.27 12.69 9.11
CA GLN A 106 -8.31 12.07 10.44
C GLN A 106 -7.42 10.83 10.56
N LEU A 107 -7.39 9.96 9.55
CA LEU A 107 -6.56 8.75 9.59
C LEU A 107 -5.07 9.08 9.50
N LYS A 108 -4.71 10.10 8.71
CA LYS A 108 -3.32 10.60 8.66
C LYS A 108 -2.86 11.10 10.03
N GLU A 109 -3.69 11.90 10.70
CA GLU A 109 -3.37 12.41 12.03
C GLU A 109 -3.24 11.29 13.08
N ILE A 110 -4.12 10.29 13.03
CA ILE A 110 -4.00 9.10 13.89
C ILE A 110 -2.70 8.36 13.59
N ALA A 111 -2.37 8.12 12.32
CA ALA A 111 -1.15 7.42 11.93
C ALA A 111 0.11 8.15 12.43
N TYR A 112 0.16 9.49 12.36
CA TYR A 112 1.24 10.27 12.93
C TYR A 112 1.31 10.16 14.45
N LYS A 113 0.17 10.32 15.15
CA LYS A 113 0.13 10.19 16.61
C LYS A 113 0.61 8.83 17.08
N VAL A 114 0.17 7.75 16.43
CA VAL A 114 0.61 6.38 16.72
C VAL A 114 2.11 6.22 16.45
N SER A 115 2.61 6.72 15.31
CA SER A 115 4.03 6.60 14.95
C SER A 115 4.94 7.36 15.93
N ILE A 116 4.55 8.56 16.36
CA ILE A 116 5.25 9.34 17.39
C ILE A 116 5.25 8.62 18.73
N LYS A 117 4.08 8.11 19.18
CA LYS A 117 4.00 7.38 20.45
C LYS A 117 4.82 6.09 20.41
N LEU A 118 4.78 5.32 19.32
CA LEU A 118 5.58 4.11 19.17
C LEU A 118 7.08 4.43 19.27
N ASN A 119 7.54 5.48 18.61
CA ASN A 119 8.93 5.92 18.70
C ASN A 119 9.30 6.40 20.13
N ALA A 120 8.40 7.08 20.83
CA ALA A 120 8.62 7.48 22.22
C ALA A 120 8.74 6.26 23.15
N THR A 121 7.96 5.20 22.93
CA THR A 121 8.05 3.93 23.68
C THR A 121 9.29 3.13 23.29
N TYR A 122 9.65 3.12 22.01
CA TYR A 122 10.78 2.40 21.46
C TYR A 122 11.65 3.34 20.62
N PRO A 123 12.63 4.02 21.23
CA PRO A 123 13.48 4.99 20.55
C PRO A 123 14.09 4.44 19.26
N GLY A 124 13.83 5.14 18.16
CA GLY A 124 14.26 4.75 16.82
C GLY A 124 13.22 3.95 16.03
N ALA A 125 12.12 3.48 16.64
CA ALA A 125 11.06 2.79 15.89
C ALA A 125 10.39 3.70 14.85
N LYS A 126 10.02 3.10 13.71
CA LYS A 126 9.34 3.76 12.60
C LYS A 126 8.21 2.88 12.09
N VAL A 127 7.17 3.51 11.58
CA VAL A 127 6.03 2.84 10.97
C VAL A 127 6.13 2.96 9.47
N ASN A 128 6.13 1.83 8.76
CA ASN A 128 5.99 1.83 7.31
C ASN A 128 4.53 1.62 6.96
N TYR A 129 3.94 2.52 6.16
CA TYR A 129 2.65 2.27 5.52
C TYR A 129 2.85 1.56 4.19
N LEU A 130 1.93 0.66 3.86
CA LEU A 130 1.93 -0.13 2.64
C LEU A 130 0.99 0.49 1.61
N GLU A 131 -0.31 0.45 1.87
CA GLU A 131 -1.33 0.89 0.93
C GLU A 131 -2.51 1.56 1.64
N ALA A 132 -3.10 2.57 0.99
CA ALA A 132 -4.14 3.42 1.56
C ALA A 132 -5.36 3.52 0.65
N ASN A 133 -5.43 4.50 -0.25
CA ASN A 133 -6.48 4.67 -1.26
C ASN A 133 -5.96 5.62 -2.35
N PHE A 134 -6.72 5.72 -3.43
CA PHE A 134 -6.64 6.74 -4.47
C PHE A 134 -7.18 8.12 -4.03
N PRO A 135 -6.79 9.20 -4.75
CA PRO A 135 -7.02 10.59 -4.31
C PRO A 135 -8.41 11.19 -4.53
N PHE A 136 -9.27 10.66 -5.41
CA PHE A 136 -10.46 11.44 -5.87
C PHE A 136 -11.81 10.76 -5.72
N VAL A 137 -11.96 9.51 -6.17
CA VAL A 137 -13.29 8.88 -6.30
C VAL A 137 -13.47 7.75 -5.29
N ASP A 138 -14.53 7.83 -4.48
CA ASP A 138 -14.94 6.73 -3.62
C ASP A 138 -15.54 5.59 -4.45
N GLY A 139 -15.26 4.34 -4.08
CA GLY A 139 -15.69 3.16 -4.83
C GLY A 139 -14.82 2.79 -6.03
N PHE A 140 -13.80 3.60 -6.37
CA PHE A 140 -12.86 3.23 -7.42
C PHE A 140 -12.07 1.97 -7.01
N PRO A 141 -11.99 0.93 -7.86
CA PRO A 141 -11.40 -0.34 -7.47
C PRO A 141 -9.88 -0.23 -7.30
N LEU A 142 -9.39 -0.39 -6.08
CA LEU A 142 -7.97 -0.51 -5.79
C LEU A 142 -7.57 -1.99 -5.82
N LEU A 143 -7.10 -2.49 -6.96
CA LEU A 143 -6.67 -3.89 -7.05
C LEU A 143 -5.30 -4.10 -6.38
N PRO A 144 -5.11 -5.16 -5.55
CA PRO A 144 -6.11 -6.15 -5.13
C PRO A 144 -6.93 -5.75 -3.88
N HIS A 145 -6.57 -4.66 -3.19
CA HIS A 145 -7.19 -4.16 -1.96
C HIS A 145 -8.58 -3.52 -2.16
N LEU A 146 -9.56 -4.29 -2.64
CA LEU A 146 -10.88 -3.77 -3.04
C LEU A 146 -11.64 -3.04 -1.93
N SER A 147 -11.36 -3.32 -0.66
CA SER A 147 -11.99 -2.62 0.47
C SER A 147 -11.49 -1.18 0.61
N HIS A 148 -10.30 -0.85 0.11
CA HIS A 148 -9.64 0.45 0.19
C HIS A 148 -10.21 1.44 -0.83
N ASN A 149 -11.49 1.71 -0.73
CA ASN A 149 -12.24 2.48 -1.72
C ASN A 149 -12.81 3.80 -1.16
N ASP A 150 -12.57 4.10 0.12
CA ASP A 150 -13.14 5.23 0.85
C ASP A 150 -12.09 5.95 1.72
N GLY A 151 -10.82 5.59 1.55
CA GLY A 151 -9.61 6.07 2.24
C GLY A 151 -9.78 6.22 3.76
N LYS A 152 -10.63 5.38 4.34
CA LYS A 152 -10.74 5.13 5.76
C LYS A 152 -9.81 4.00 6.20
N LYS A 153 -9.10 3.37 5.27
CA LYS A 153 -8.29 2.16 5.48
C LYS A 153 -6.82 2.45 5.22
N LEU A 154 -5.97 1.82 6.00
CA LEU A 154 -4.52 1.92 5.90
C LEU A 154 -3.88 0.60 6.28
N ASP A 155 -3.05 0.08 5.39
CA ASP A 155 -2.22 -1.08 5.66
C ASP A 155 -0.83 -0.63 6.10
N LEU A 156 -0.29 -1.32 7.10
CA LEU A 156 0.96 -0.98 7.78
C LEU A 156 1.81 -2.23 7.92
N SER A 157 3.12 -2.10 7.80
CA SER A 157 4.00 -3.22 8.09
C SER A 157 3.99 -3.53 9.59
N PHE A 158 4.21 -4.80 9.92
CA PHE A 158 4.64 -5.15 11.26
C PHE A 158 6.03 -4.57 11.59
N GLN A 159 6.44 -4.71 12.85
CA GLN A 159 7.72 -4.26 13.35
C GLN A 159 8.72 -5.41 13.34
N TYR A 160 9.93 -5.12 12.87
CA TYR A 160 10.97 -6.13 12.67
C TYR A 160 12.32 -5.67 13.21
N ASN A 161 13.12 -6.63 13.64
CA ASN A 161 14.56 -6.48 13.83
C ASN A 161 15.30 -7.08 12.64
N SER A 162 16.50 -6.59 12.36
CA SER A 162 17.42 -7.28 11.46
C SER A 162 17.91 -8.55 12.15
N SER A 163 17.78 -9.70 11.50
CA SER A 163 18.33 -10.96 12.01
C SER A 163 19.86 -10.97 12.05
N ILE A 164 20.50 -10.06 11.32
CA ILE A 164 21.96 -9.93 11.25
C ILE A 164 22.49 -9.09 12.41
N THR A 165 21.90 -7.92 12.66
CA THR A 165 22.42 -6.98 13.68
C THR A 165 21.65 -7.01 14.99
N ASN A 166 20.51 -7.71 15.03
CA ASN A 166 19.54 -7.71 16.12
C ASN A 166 19.04 -6.29 16.53
N LYS A 167 19.18 -5.31 15.64
CA LYS A 167 18.69 -3.93 15.81
C LYS A 167 17.38 -3.73 15.04
N ILE A 168 16.67 -2.66 15.39
CA ILE A 168 15.46 -2.21 14.68
C ILE A 168 15.75 -2.15 13.17
N SER A 169 14.90 -2.82 12.39
CA SER A 169 14.89 -2.72 10.94
C SER A 169 13.88 -1.67 10.49
N TYR A 170 14.26 -0.86 9.51
CA TYR A 170 13.35 0.07 8.82
C TYR A 170 12.80 -0.49 7.51
N GLY A 171 13.31 -1.66 7.08
CA GLY A 171 12.84 -2.36 5.90
C GLY A 171 11.62 -3.22 6.20
N VAL A 172 11.03 -3.75 5.14
CA VAL A 172 9.96 -4.75 5.21
C VAL A 172 10.46 -6.07 4.58
N PRO A 173 9.95 -7.23 5.02
CA PRO A 173 10.41 -8.52 4.50
C PRO A 173 10.11 -8.74 3.00
N SER A 174 9.11 -8.05 2.45
CA SER A 174 8.71 -8.13 1.04
C SER A 174 8.93 -6.81 0.29
N PHE A 175 9.36 -6.87 -0.97
CA PHE A 175 9.48 -5.68 -1.82
C PHE A 175 8.12 -5.01 -2.14
N THR A 176 7.01 -5.75 -2.03
CA THR A 176 5.65 -5.22 -2.15
C THR A 176 5.09 -4.75 -0.81
N GLY A 177 5.71 -5.16 0.31
CA GLY A 177 5.12 -5.06 1.65
C GLY A 177 4.21 -6.21 2.04
N TYR A 178 3.85 -7.10 1.10
CA TYR A 178 2.89 -8.19 1.29
C TYR A 178 3.49 -9.55 0.90
N GLY A 179 2.85 -10.64 1.33
CA GLY A 179 3.13 -12.03 0.95
C GLY A 179 4.23 -12.72 1.74
N VAL A 180 4.92 -12.05 2.67
CA VAL A 180 5.88 -12.69 3.58
C VAL A 180 5.25 -12.76 4.97
N CYS A 181 4.66 -13.91 5.28
CA CYS A 181 3.76 -14.10 6.40
C CYS A 181 4.46 -14.58 7.67
N GLU A 182 4.01 -14.11 8.83
CA GLU A 182 4.30 -14.61 10.16
C GLU A 182 3.45 -15.85 10.46
N GLU A 183 3.81 -16.98 9.85
CA GLU A 183 3.10 -18.27 9.94
C GLU A 183 2.74 -18.69 11.37
N PRO A 184 1.63 -19.43 11.56
CA PRO A 184 1.29 -20.04 12.85
C PRO A 184 2.39 -20.98 13.36
N LEU A 185 2.63 -20.97 14.66
CA LEU A 185 3.50 -21.94 15.33
C LEU A 185 2.73 -23.27 15.54
N ALA A 186 3.45 -24.34 15.87
CA ALA A 186 2.88 -25.68 16.02
C ALA A 186 1.68 -25.79 16.99
N ASN A 187 1.61 -24.92 18.00
CA ASN A 187 0.54 -24.89 19.00
C ASN A 187 -0.42 -23.70 18.84
N GLU A 188 -0.41 -23.04 17.68
CA GLU A 188 -1.30 -21.93 17.37
C GLU A 188 -2.36 -22.35 16.35
N GLN A 189 -3.41 -21.56 16.25
CA GLN A 189 -4.48 -21.81 15.30
C GLN A 189 -3.98 -21.64 13.86
N ASP A 190 -3.99 -22.72 13.07
CA ASP A 190 -3.63 -22.69 11.66
C ASP A 190 -4.81 -22.22 10.78
N MET A 191 -5.09 -20.92 10.78
CA MET A 191 -6.08 -20.34 9.86
C MET A 191 -5.73 -20.53 8.38
N PRO A 192 -4.47 -20.39 7.94
CA PRO A 192 -4.08 -20.71 6.56
C PRO A 192 -4.41 -22.15 6.15
N GLY A 193 -4.18 -23.13 7.01
CA GLY A 193 -4.58 -24.52 6.82
C GLY A 193 -6.09 -24.68 6.75
N TYR A 194 -6.81 -24.14 7.74
CA TYR A 194 -8.27 -24.17 7.80
C TYR A 194 -8.94 -23.57 6.55
N CYS A 195 -8.49 -22.40 6.09
CA CYS A 195 -9.03 -21.77 4.90
C CYS A 195 -8.73 -22.59 3.63
N ARG A 196 -7.55 -23.22 3.55
CA ARG A 196 -7.19 -24.10 2.43
C ARG A 196 -8.06 -25.34 2.36
N GLU A 197 -8.33 -25.99 3.49
CA GLU A 197 -9.21 -27.16 3.56
C GLU A 197 -10.63 -26.86 3.10
N LYS A 198 -11.08 -25.60 3.28
CA LYS A 198 -12.36 -25.10 2.79
C LYS A 198 -12.35 -24.66 1.32
N GLY A 199 -11.25 -24.85 0.60
CA GLY A 199 -11.12 -24.53 -0.83
C GLY A 199 -10.76 -23.07 -1.14
N PHE A 200 -10.40 -22.26 -0.13
CA PHE A 200 -9.98 -20.86 -0.33
C PHE A 200 -8.51 -20.78 -0.78
N TRP A 201 -8.23 -21.22 -2.00
CA TRP A 201 -6.87 -21.21 -2.57
C TRP A 201 -6.26 -19.80 -2.61
N GLN A 202 -7.09 -18.76 -2.84
CA GLN A 202 -6.65 -17.38 -2.94
C GLN A 202 -6.09 -16.83 -1.62
N TYR A 203 -6.45 -17.45 -0.49
CA TYR A 203 -6.04 -17.02 0.85
C TYR A 203 -4.52 -16.96 1.01
N ASN A 204 -3.82 -17.90 0.38
CA ASN A 204 -2.36 -18.05 0.46
C ASN A 204 -1.64 -17.64 -0.83
N ALA A 205 -2.34 -17.05 -1.81
CA ALA A 205 -1.79 -16.79 -3.13
C ALA A 205 -0.57 -15.87 -3.11
N LEU A 206 -0.60 -14.77 -2.33
CA LEU A 206 0.55 -13.85 -2.26
C LEU A 206 1.80 -14.53 -1.71
N ARG A 207 1.67 -15.43 -0.73
CA ARG A 207 2.81 -16.19 -0.21
C ARG A 207 3.49 -17.05 -1.26
N VAL A 208 2.73 -17.59 -2.21
CA VAL A 208 3.27 -18.40 -3.31
C VAL A 208 3.92 -17.52 -4.38
N LEU A 209 3.36 -16.34 -4.65
CA LEU A 209 3.82 -15.44 -5.71
C LEU A 209 5.01 -14.57 -5.30
N ILE A 210 5.15 -14.26 -4.01
CA ILE A 210 6.20 -13.39 -3.49
C ILE A 210 7.42 -14.20 -3.06
N PRO A 211 8.65 -13.84 -3.50
CA PRO A 211 9.88 -14.49 -3.05
C PRO A 211 10.05 -14.42 -1.52
N GLN A 212 10.34 -15.57 -0.90
CA GLN A 212 10.40 -15.71 0.57
C GLN A 212 11.81 -15.55 1.16
N ASP A 213 12.85 -15.58 0.33
CA ASP A 213 14.26 -15.63 0.79
C ASP A 213 14.65 -14.45 1.68
N ASN A 214 14.03 -13.29 1.44
CA ASN A 214 14.33 -12.09 2.21
C ASN A 214 13.84 -12.18 3.65
N LYS A 215 12.87 -13.07 3.96
CA LYS A 215 12.34 -13.29 5.32
C LYS A 215 13.45 -13.61 6.33
N ALA A 216 14.46 -14.38 5.93
CA ALA A 216 15.56 -14.79 6.81
C ALA A 216 16.42 -13.61 7.34
N LYS A 217 16.28 -12.41 6.76
CA LYS A 217 16.97 -11.20 7.22
C LYS A 217 16.18 -10.43 8.29
N PHE A 218 14.96 -10.84 8.60
CA PHE A 218 14.04 -10.16 9.50
C PHE A 218 13.58 -11.09 10.62
N THR A 219 13.62 -10.56 11.84
CA THR A 219 13.04 -11.20 13.02
C THR A 219 11.82 -10.41 13.46
N PHE A 220 10.66 -11.06 13.53
CA PHE A 220 9.41 -10.42 13.96
C PHE A 220 9.52 -9.90 15.38
N ASP A 221 9.26 -8.60 15.57
CA ASP A 221 9.29 -7.95 16.86
C ASP A 221 7.90 -7.93 17.48
N LYS A 222 7.63 -8.93 18.34
CA LYS A 222 6.33 -9.11 19.00
C LYS A 222 5.97 -7.90 19.87
N GLY A 223 6.93 -7.36 20.63
CA GLY A 223 6.68 -6.26 21.56
C GLY A 223 6.27 -4.99 20.83
N ARG A 224 7.08 -4.56 19.85
CA ARG A 224 6.78 -3.34 19.06
C ARG A 224 5.54 -3.50 18.20
N THR A 225 5.31 -4.68 17.62
CA THR A 225 4.10 -4.93 16.82
C THR A 225 2.86 -4.89 17.70
N ARG A 226 2.87 -5.52 18.88
CA ARG A 226 1.77 -5.42 19.85
C ARG A 226 1.45 -3.97 20.20
N THR A 227 2.46 -3.20 20.61
CA THR A 227 2.28 -1.78 20.97
C THR A 227 1.72 -0.97 19.79
N LEU A 228 2.18 -1.22 18.57
CA LEU A 228 1.62 -0.58 17.38
C LEU A 228 0.12 -0.86 17.24
N VAL A 229 -0.31 -2.12 17.38
CA VAL A 229 -1.73 -2.50 17.32
C VAL A 229 -2.53 -1.84 18.43
N ASP A 230 -2.06 -1.92 19.67
CA ASP A 230 -2.74 -1.37 20.85
C ASP A 230 -2.93 0.15 20.71
N LEU A 231 -1.91 0.89 20.26
CA LEU A 231 -1.99 2.33 20.03
C LEU A 231 -3.05 2.73 18.99
N PHE A 232 -3.24 1.93 17.93
CA PHE A 232 -4.37 2.14 17.00
C PHE A 232 -5.70 1.75 17.65
N ALA A 233 -5.74 0.66 18.40
CA ALA A 233 -6.94 0.15 19.05
C ALA A 233 -7.46 1.09 20.14
N GLU A 234 -6.61 1.85 20.81
CA GLU A 234 -6.97 2.88 21.79
C GLU A 234 -7.72 4.06 21.15
N HIS A 235 -7.44 4.37 19.88
CA HIS A 235 -8.05 5.53 19.23
C HIS A 235 -9.54 5.31 18.95
N GLU A 236 -10.41 6.16 19.52
CA GLU A 236 -11.86 6.01 19.43
C GLU A 236 -12.40 6.03 18.00
N SER A 237 -11.71 6.71 17.08
CA SER A 237 -12.11 6.81 15.68
C SER A 237 -11.81 5.56 14.87
N ILE A 238 -10.91 4.69 15.37
CA ILE A 238 -10.64 3.37 14.77
C ILE A 238 -11.79 2.44 15.15
N GLY A 239 -12.43 1.85 14.14
CA GLY A 239 -13.56 0.94 14.31
C GLY A 239 -13.16 -0.52 14.12
N LYS A 240 -12.12 -0.78 13.33
CA LYS A 240 -11.73 -2.15 12.96
C LYS A 240 -10.23 -2.25 12.72
N ILE A 241 -9.65 -3.35 13.15
CA ILE A 241 -8.27 -3.74 12.89
C ILE A 241 -8.30 -5.21 12.45
N PHE A 242 -7.66 -5.54 11.33
CA PHE A 242 -7.50 -6.94 10.93
C PHE A 242 -6.11 -7.45 11.26
N ILE A 243 -6.09 -8.63 11.86
CA ILE A 243 -4.89 -9.42 12.13
C ILE A 243 -5.30 -10.90 12.15
N GLU A 244 -4.40 -11.80 11.77
CA GLU A 244 -4.68 -13.23 11.86
C GLU A 244 -4.89 -13.71 13.31
N PRO A 245 -5.79 -14.69 13.54
CA PRO A 245 -6.08 -15.20 14.88
C PRO A 245 -4.87 -15.74 15.66
N HIS A 246 -3.93 -16.43 15.01
CA HIS A 246 -2.71 -16.88 15.70
C HIS A 246 -1.86 -15.71 16.17
N LEU A 247 -1.76 -14.64 15.39
CA LEU A 247 -1.05 -13.42 15.80
C LEU A 247 -1.81 -12.67 16.89
N GLN A 248 -3.14 -12.62 16.83
CA GLN A 248 -3.96 -12.05 17.90
C GLN A 248 -3.63 -12.72 19.25
N HIS A 249 -3.59 -14.05 19.27
CA HIS A 249 -3.23 -14.81 20.46
C HIS A 249 -1.76 -14.62 20.85
N ARG A 250 -0.83 -14.77 19.90
CA ARG A 250 0.63 -14.65 20.11
C ARG A 250 1.04 -13.28 20.68
N LEU A 251 0.36 -12.22 20.27
CA LEU A 251 0.61 -10.85 20.72
C LEU A 251 -0.19 -10.49 21.99
N GLY A 252 -1.13 -11.34 22.43
CA GLY A 252 -1.96 -11.08 23.61
C GLY A 252 -2.90 -9.89 23.44
N LEU A 253 -3.47 -9.75 22.24
CA LEU A 253 -4.31 -8.62 21.84
C LEU A 253 -5.78 -8.82 22.27
N THR A 254 -6.34 -7.84 22.99
CA THR A 254 -7.65 -7.99 23.68
C THR A 254 -8.75 -7.04 23.22
N SER A 255 -8.43 -6.03 22.41
CA SER A 255 -9.42 -5.03 21.95
C SER A 255 -10.51 -5.66 21.08
N SER A 256 -11.77 -5.31 21.31
CA SER A 256 -12.92 -5.74 20.50
C SER A 256 -12.92 -5.18 19.07
N LYS A 257 -12.03 -4.24 18.76
CA LYS A 257 -11.81 -3.72 17.40
C LYS A 257 -11.02 -4.69 16.52
N ILE A 258 -10.32 -5.65 17.13
CA ILE A 258 -9.45 -6.61 16.45
C ILE A 258 -10.31 -7.77 15.97
N ARG A 259 -10.21 -8.09 14.67
CA ARG A 259 -11.07 -9.06 14.01
C ARG A 259 -10.30 -9.88 13.00
N PHE A 260 -10.80 -11.09 12.77
CA PHE A 260 -10.45 -11.87 11.59
C PHE A 260 -11.21 -11.36 10.37
N HIS A 261 -10.55 -11.20 9.23
CA HIS A 261 -11.16 -10.72 7.98
C HIS A 261 -11.88 -11.83 7.20
N GLY A 262 -11.67 -13.09 7.55
CA GLY A 262 -12.30 -14.25 6.91
C GLY A 262 -11.51 -14.82 5.73
N CYS A 263 -11.78 -16.07 5.37
CA CYS A 263 -11.02 -16.80 4.33
C CYS A 263 -11.20 -16.30 2.89
N HIS A 264 -12.16 -15.38 2.64
CA HIS A 264 -12.45 -14.88 1.30
C HIS A 264 -11.45 -13.84 0.80
N ALA A 265 -10.60 -13.29 1.67
CA ALA A 265 -9.54 -12.35 1.32
C ALA A 265 -8.16 -12.95 1.65
N VAL A 266 -7.10 -12.38 1.08
CA VAL A 266 -5.72 -12.79 1.39
C VAL A 266 -5.44 -12.60 2.89
N ARG A 267 -4.63 -13.49 3.46
CA ARG A 267 -4.22 -13.48 4.87
C ARG A 267 -3.61 -12.14 5.33
N HIS A 268 -3.77 -11.82 6.61
CA HIS A 268 -3.31 -10.57 7.28
C HIS A 268 -2.29 -10.87 8.40
N ASP A 269 -1.30 -11.71 8.09
CA ASP A 269 -0.15 -11.99 8.94
C ASP A 269 1.19 -11.62 8.28
N ASP A 270 1.13 -10.83 7.23
CA ASP A 270 2.25 -10.10 6.63
C ASP A 270 2.15 -8.59 6.92
N HIS A 271 0.98 -8.10 7.31
CA HIS A 271 0.71 -6.69 7.58
C HIS A 271 -0.45 -6.47 8.59
N LEU A 272 -0.56 -5.23 9.07
CA LEU A 272 -1.65 -4.73 9.90
C LEU A 272 -2.59 -3.87 9.06
N HIS A 273 -3.89 -4.19 9.06
CA HIS A 273 -4.92 -3.34 8.45
C HIS A 273 -5.67 -2.56 9.53
N VAL A 274 -5.82 -1.25 9.36
CA VAL A 274 -6.61 -0.40 10.26
C VAL A 274 -7.69 0.37 9.50
N GLN A 275 -8.86 0.53 10.12
CA GLN A 275 -10.02 1.18 9.50
C GLN A 275 -10.71 2.16 10.46
N LEU A 276 -11.03 3.37 9.98
CA LEU A 276 -11.92 4.31 10.67
C LEU A 276 -13.37 3.78 10.77
N LYS A 277 -14.12 4.26 11.74
CA LYS A 277 -15.57 4.06 11.85
C LYS A 277 -16.32 4.57 10.60
#